data_AF-A0A7W9PFG2-F1
#
_entry.id   AF-A0A7W9PFG2-F1
#
_cell.length_a   1.000
_cell.length_b   1.000
_cell.length_c   1.000
_cell.angle_alpha   90.00
_cell.angle_beta   90.00
_cell.angle_gamma   90.00
#
_symmetry.space_group_name_H-M   'P 1'
#
loop_
_entity.id
_entity.type
_entity.pdbx_description
1 polymer ?
#
loop_
_entity_poly.entity_id
_entity_poly.type
_entity_poly.pdbx_seq_one_letter_code
_entity_poly.pdbx_strand_id
1 'polypeptide(L)'
;MEHAGERIRYWRRRRGGISQKMLADHAGVSQGYISLIESGQRALDRRATQVAIARALSITVSQLLGQPGDPTDPAKAAATVVVPDVRSACLEMSVGERRKPERSRDAVRAAVRRSTLMRNDANYVGLAPGMADLLRDAFYYQGPEFVEAAFNARFLVKGVGYPDLATTVAGLGMQVARDLDTPEWIGLAEISRLNAMPPENAELARRLAMHTASDMQSALTSVDARQAYGNLLCRGAFACAVSGDASGVADFLDEASSEARSLGDSEDGGFGLLWFGPTSTAIWQVSVAAELGDSDEAVNVARGIEGPVRSLAHSLGLDSLTV
;
A
#
# COMPACT_ATOMS: atom_id res chain seq x y z
N MET A 1 -1.79 19.46 -15.04
CA MET A 1 -2.15 18.26 -14.27
C MET A 1 -3.41 18.60 -13.51
N GLU A 2 -4.49 17.86 -13.74
CA GLU A 2 -5.80 18.16 -13.15
C GLU A 2 -5.74 17.83 -11.65
N HIS A 3 -5.76 18.85 -10.79
CA HIS A 3 -5.52 18.68 -9.36
C HIS A 3 -6.77 18.14 -8.64
N ALA A 4 -6.62 17.56 -7.45
CA ALA A 4 -7.74 16.94 -6.71
C ALA A 4 -8.96 17.85 -6.52
N GLY A 5 -8.71 19.15 -6.40
CA GLY A 5 -9.74 20.19 -6.37
C GLY A 5 -10.61 20.27 -7.62
N GLU A 6 -10.05 20.13 -8.82
CA GLU A 6 -10.83 20.17 -10.07
C GLU A 6 -11.77 18.97 -10.16
N ARG A 7 -11.31 17.78 -9.74
CA ARG A 7 -12.15 16.57 -9.71
C ARG A 7 -13.25 16.66 -8.66
N ILE A 8 -12.97 17.23 -7.50
CA ILE A 8 -14.00 17.54 -6.49
C ILE A 8 -15.07 18.43 -7.13
N ARG A 9 -14.66 19.54 -7.76
CA ARG A 9 -15.59 20.47 -8.41
C ARG A 9 -16.40 19.78 -9.52
N TYR A 10 -15.76 18.93 -10.31
CA TYR A 10 -16.40 18.15 -11.37
C TYR A 10 -17.51 17.25 -10.81
N TRP A 11 -17.18 16.39 -9.84
CA TRP A 11 -18.14 15.45 -9.25
C TRP A 11 -19.25 16.16 -8.50
N ARG A 12 -18.92 17.26 -7.82
CA ARG A 12 -19.88 18.11 -7.12
C ARG A 12 -20.96 18.66 -8.06
N ARG A 13 -20.55 19.15 -9.24
CA ARG A 13 -21.48 19.61 -10.28
C ARG A 13 -22.29 18.47 -10.88
N ARG A 14 -21.65 17.32 -11.12
CA ARG A 14 -22.27 16.15 -11.77
C ARG A 14 -23.28 15.40 -10.87
N ARG A 15 -23.06 15.39 -9.56
CA ARG A 15 -23.93 14.73 -8.55
C ARG A 15 -25.02 15.67 -8.04
N GLY A 16 -25.82 16.22 -8.95
CA GLY A 16 -26.97 17.06 -8.59
C GLY A 16 -26.63 18.51 -8.24
N GLY A 17 -25.42 18.99 -8.58
CA GLY A 17 -25.07 20.40 -8.42
C GLY A 17 -24.94 20.87 -6.98
N ILE A 18 -24.51 20.01 -6.05
CA ILE A 18 -24.41 20.38 -4.63
C ILE A 18 -23.45 21.57 -4.46
N SER A 19 -23.74 22.48 -3.53
CA SER A 19 -22.88 23.64 -3.30
C SER A 19 -21.61 23.25 -2.53
N GLN A 20 -20.56 24.09 -2.56
CA GLN A 20 -19.37 23.86 -1.72
C GLN A 20 -19.75 23.80 -0.24
N LYS A 21 -20.73 24.60 0.19
CA LYS A 21 -21.26 24.58 1.56
C LYS A 21 -21.91 23.24 1.88
N MET A 22 -22.79 22.73 1.00
CA MET A 22 -23.40 21.42 1.20
C MET A 22 -22.35 20.32 1.28
N LEU A 23 -21.38 20.29 0.36
CA LEU A 23 -20.30 19.31 0.41
C LEU A 23 -19.52 19.39 1.73
N ALA A 24 -19.18 20.59 2.18
CA ALA A 24 -18.48 20.82 3.43
C ALA A 24 -19.27 20.31 4.64
N ASP A 25 -20.57 20.63 4.70
CA ASP A 25 -21.47 20.20 5.78
C ASP A 25 -21.59 18.65 5.81
N HIS A 26 -21.66 17.97 4.65
CA HIS A 26 -21.73 16.50 4.57
C HIS A 26 -20.38 15.81 4.88
N ALA A 27 -19.26 16.44 4.54
CA ALA A 27 -17.93 15.90 4.77
C ALA A 27 -17.35 16.26 6.16
N GLY A 28 -18.06 17.08 6.95
CA GLY A 28 -17.60 17.51 8.27
C GLY A 28 -16.41 18.47 8.24
N VAL A 29 -16.29 19.28 7.19
CA VAL A 29 -15.21 20.27 7.01
C VAL A 29 -15.77 21.67 6.78
N SER A 30 -14.93 22.72 6.77
CA SER A 30 -15.39 24.07 6.49
C SER A 30 -15.57 24.32 4.98
N GLN A 31 -16.52 25.18 4.60
CA GLN A 31 -16.70 25.57 3.20
C GLN A 31 -15.45 26.27 2.64
N GLY A 32 -14.79 27.10 3.44
CA GLY A 32 -13.53 27.74 3.06
C GLY A 32 -12.44 26.72 2.72
N TYR A 33 -12.37 25.60 3.48
CA TYR A 33 -11.45 24.51 3.19
C TYR A 33 -11.74 23.83 1.84
N ILE A 34 -13.01 23.52 1.53
CA ILE A 34 -13.41 23.02 0.20
C ILE A 34 -13.05 24.02 -0.90
N SER A 35 -13.23 25.33 -0.67
CA SER A 35 -12.87 26.36 -1.64
C SER A 35 -11.35 26.41 -1.92
N LEU A 36 -10.52 26.32 -0.87
CA LEU A 36 -9.07 26.28 -0.99
C LEU A 36 -8.60 25.03 -1.75
N ILE A 37 -9.21 23.87 -1.50
CA ILE A 37 -8.92 22.65 -2.25
C ILE A 37 -9.33 22.79 -3.71
N GLU A 38 -10.58 23.20 -4.00
CA GLU A 38 -11.09 23.38 -5.36
C GLU A 38 -10.31 24.42 -6.19
N SER A 39 -9.62 25.36 -5.53
CA SER A 39 -8.77 26.38 -6.17
C SER A 39 -7.29 25.99 -6.23
N GLY A 40 -6.91 24.82 -5.71
CA GLY A 40 -5.52 24.34 -5.69
C GLY A 40 -4.62 25.03 -4.68
N GLN A 41 -5.18 25.90 -3.82
CA GLN A 41 -4.43 26.61 -2.77
C GLN A 41 -4.16 25.72 -1.55
N ARG A 42 -4.85 24.58 -1.43
CA ARG A 42 -4.61 23.60 -0.38
C ARG A 42 -4.67 22.19 -0.95
N ALA A 43 -3.70 21.37 -0.57
CA ALA A 43 -3.66 19.96 -0.94
C ALA A 43 -4.66 19.15 -0.09
N LEU A 44 -5.07 18.00 -0.62
CA LEU A 44 -6.00 17.07 0.02
C LEU A 44 -5.21 15.85 0.50
N ASP A 45 -4.48 16.01 1.60
CA ASP A 45 -3.47 15.01 2.01
C ASP A 45 -4.06 13.97 2.96
N ARG A 46 -4.95 14.38 3.87
CA ARG A 46 -5.56 13.51 4.87
C ARG A 46 -6.53 12.51 4.25
N ARG A 47 -6.28 11.21 4.47
CA ARG A 47 -7.06 10.10 3.95
C ARG A 47 -8.45 10.03 4.58
N ALA A 48 -8.59 10.36 5.86
CA ALA A 48 -9.89 10.52 6.51
C ALA A 48 -10.74 11.61 5.82
N THR A 49 -10.11 12.73 5.42
CA THR A 49 -10.79 13.80 4.67
C THR A 49 -11.14 13.34 3.25
N GLN A 50 -10.25 12.63 2.56
CA GLN A 50 -10.54 12.05 1.25
C GLN A 50 -11.75 11.11 1.31
N VAL A 51 -11.82 10.22 2.31
CA VAL A 51 -12.96 9.32 2.54
C VAL A 51 -14.24 10.11 2.81
N ALA A 52 -14.18 11.12 3.68
CA ALA A 52 -15.36 11.94 4.01
C ALA A 52 -15.92 12.66 2.77
N ILE A 53 -15.05 13.26 1.95
CA ILE A 53 -15.44 13.94 0.71
C ILE A 53 -15.96 12.93 -0.32
N ALA A 54 -15.31 11.79 -0.48
CA ALA A 54 -15.75 10.74 -1.41
C ALA A 54 -17.14 10.20 -1.05
N ARG A 55 -17.39 9.94 0.25
CA ARG A 55 -18.70 9.55 0.79
C ARG A 55 -19.75 10.63 0.54
N ALA A 56 -19.45 11.90 0.82
CA ALA A 56 -20.36 13.02 0.58
C ALA A 56 -20.73 13.20 -0.90
N LEU A 57 -19.83 12.81 -1.82
CA LEU A 57 -20.05 12.85 -3.27
C LEU A 57 -20.61 11.54 -3.84
N SER A 58 -20.78 10.49 -3.03
CA SER A 58 -21.14 9.14 -3.46
C SER A 58 -20.23 8.63 -4.59
N ILE A 59 -18.93 8.77 -4.41
CA ILE A 59 -17.87 8.25 -5.29
C ILE A 59 -16.83 7.50 -4.46
N THR A 60 -15.93 6.77 -5.11
CA THR A 60 -14.80 6.14 -4.42
C THR A 60 -13.66 7.14 -4.21
N VAL A 61 -12.81 6.92 -3.19
CA VAL A 61 -11.55 7.69 -3.03
C VAL A 61 -10.67 7.57 -4.28
N SER A 62 -10.70 6.43 -4.96
CA SER A 62 -10.07 6.24 -6.26
C SER A 62 -10.53 7.25 -7.32
N GLN A 63 -11.85 7.41 -7.50
CA GLN A 63 -12.44 8.39 -8.40
C GLN A 63 -12.16 9.83 -7.96
N LEU A 64 -12.09 10.08 -6.66
CA LEU A 64 -11.75 11.37 -6.07
C LEU A 64 -10.28 11.74 -6.32
N LEU A 65 -9.36 10.78 -6.21
CA LEU A 65 -7.91 10.95 -6.35
C LEU A 65 -7.42 10.83 -7.79
N GLY A 66 -8.28 10.42 -8.72
CA GLY A 66 -7.85 10.11 -10.08
C GLY A 66 -6.97 8.86 -10.15
N GLN A 67 -7.00 8.01 -9.11
CA GLN A 67 -6.23 6.78 -9.04
C GLN A 67 -7.11 5.53 -9.02
N PRO A 68 -6.82 4.45 -9.76
CA PRO A 68 -5.82 4.37 -10.82
C PRO A 68 -6.50 4.14 -12.20
N GLY A 69 -5.76 4.47 -13.26
CA GLY A 69 -6.28 4.79 -14.59
C GLY A 69 -6.05 6.24 -15.01
N ASP A 70 -5.21 6.99 -14.27
CA ASP A 70 -4.75 8.32 -14.68
C ASP A 70 -4.11 8.23 -16.07
N PRO A 71 -4.76 8.72 -17.14
CA PRO A 71 -4.23 8.66 -18.50
C PRO A 71 -2.99 9.56 -18.68
N THR A 72 -2.66 10.37 -17.67
CA THR A 72 -1.62 11.40 -17.75
C THR A 72 -0.25 10.94 -17.24
N ASP A 73 -0.14 9.76 -16.61
CA ASP A 73 1.13 9.08 -16.35
C ASP A 73 1.41 8.06 -17.47
N PRO A 74 2.30 8.39 -18.43
CA PRO A 74 2.55 7.50 -19.58
C PRO A 74 3.13 6.16 -19.17
N ALA A 75 3.87 6.09 -18.07
CA ALA A 75 4.49 4.86 -17.58
C ALA A 75 3.42 3.90 -17.02
N LYS A 76 2.47 4.42 -16.23
CA LYS A 76 1.34 3.62 -15.72
C LYS A 76 0.36 3.25 -16.83
N ALA A 77 0.08 4.17 -17.76
CA ALA A 77 -0.77 3.91 -18.91
C ALA A 77 -0.23 2.75 -19.77
N ALA A 78 1.08 2.76 -20.07
CA ALA A 78 1.72 1.66 -20.81
C ALA A 78 1.63 0.32 -20.07
N ALA A 79 1.76 0.34 -18.74
CA ALA A 79 1.68 -0.86 -17.91
C ALA A 79 0.26 -1.46 -17.81
N THR A 80 -0.81 -0.73 -18.13
CA THR A 80 -2.20 -1.25 -18.06
C THR A 80 -2.47 -2.43 -19.01
N VAL A 81 -1.68 -2.57 -20.07
CA VAL A 81 -1.81 -3.64 -21.07
C VAL A 81 -1.71 -5.04 -20.47
N VAL A 82 -1.01 -5.21 -19.34
CA VAL A 82 -0.83 -6.50 -18.65
C VAL A 82 -2.07 -6.96 -17.89
N VAL A 83 -3.03 -6.07 -17.63
CA VAL A 83 -4.11 -6.31 -16.68
C VAL A 83 -5.05 -7.46 -17.08
N PRO A 84 -5.47 -7.59 -18.37
CA PRO A 84 -6.23 -8.76 -18.80
C PRO A 84 -5.51 -10.08 -18.54
N ASP A 85 -4.20 -10.14 -18.75
CA ASP A 85 -3.41 -11.36 -18.57
C ASP A 85 -3.23 -11.72 -17.10
N VAL A 86 -2.99 -10.72 -16.23
CA VAL A 86 -2.94 -10.95 -14.77
C VAL A 86 -4.30 -11.43 -14.26
N ARG A 87 -5.40 -10.83 -14.74
CA ARG A 87 -6.76 -11.29 -14.37
C ARG A 87 -6.99 -12.73 -14.81
N SER A 88 -6.61 -13.10 -16.03
CA SER A 88 -6.69 -14.47 -16.52
C SER A 88 -5.86 -15.44 -15.67
N ALA A 89 -4.62 -15.08 -15.31
CA ALA A 89 -3.78 -15.87 -14.42
C ALA A 89 -4.44 -16.06 -13.04
N CYS A 90 -5.01 -15.01 -12.45
CA CYS A 90 -5.74 -15.11 -11.18
C CYS A 90 -6.93 -16.07 -11.24
N LEU A 91 -7.70 -16.05 -12.34
CA LEU A 91 -8.82 -16.97 -12.52
C LEU A 91 -8.35 -18.42 -12.58
N GLU A 92 -7.31 -18.72 -13.38
CA GLU A 92 -6.69 -20.05 -13.46
C GLU A 92 -6.24 -20.54 -12.06
N MET A 93 -5.49 -19.71 -11.33
CA MET A 93 -4.99 -20.06 -10.01
C MET A 93 -6.12 -20.26 -8.99
N SER A 94 -7.19 -19.47 -9.06
CA SER A 94 -8.33 -19.55 -8.13
C SER A 94 -9.10 -20.87 -8.23
N VAL A 95 -9.06 -21.51 -9.40
CA VAL A 95 -9.65 -22.85 -9.62
C VAL A 95 -8.62 -23.97 -9.47
N GLY A 96 -7.39 -23.64 -9.06
CA GLY A 96 -6.31 -24.61 -8.81
C GLY A 96 -5.59 -25.08 -10.07
N GLU A 97 -5.79 -24.44 -11.23
CA GLU A 97 -5.09 -24.80 -12.46
C GLU A 97 -3.59 -24.52 -12.33
N ARG A 98 -2.77 -25.53 -12.63
CA ARG A 98 -1.31 -25.47 -12.53
C ARG A 98 -0.68 -25.95 -13.83
N ARG A 99 -0.07 -25.02 -14.56
CA ARG A 99 0.68 -25.30 -15.77
C ARG A 99 2.16 -25.45 -15.41
N LYS A 100 2.78 -26.56 -15.81
CA LYS A 100 4.20 -26.78 -15.56
C LYS A 100 5.01 -25.74 -16.35
N PRO A 101 5.86 -24.93 -15.69
CA PRO A 101 6.66 -23.93 -16.37
C PRO A 101 7.79 -24.57 -17.18
N GLU A 102 8.22 -23.90 -18.24
CA GLU A 102 9.47 -24.22 -18.93
C GLU A 102 10.69 -23.85 -18.08
N ARG A 103 10.56 -22.79 -17.27
CA ARG A 103 11.60 -22.32 -16.36
C ARG A 103 11.77 -23.30 -15.20
N SER A 104 13.02 -23.53 -14.79
CA SER A 104 13.31 -24.21 -13.52
C SER A 104 12.87 -23.35 -12.33
N ARG A 105 12.70 -23.98 -11.16
CA ARG A 105 12.35 -23.26 -9.92
C ARG A 105 13.34 -22.16 -9.57
N ASP A 106 14.63 -22.40 -9.77
CA ASP A 106 15.66 -21.40 -9.51
C ASP A 106 15.62 -20.24 -10.51
N ALA A 107 15.28 -20.51 -11.78
CA ALA A 107 15.06 -19.46 -12.78
C ALA A 107 13.82 -18.61 -12.45
N VAL A 108 12.76 -19.22 -11.92
CA VAL A 108 11.58 -18.50 -11.42
C VAL A 108 11.94 -17.63 -10.22
N ARG A 109 12.65 -18.16 -9.22
CA ARG A 109 13.14 -17.39 -8.07
C ARG A 109 13.99 -16.20 -8.49
N ALA A 110 14.90 -16.37 -9.44
CA ALA A 110 15.70 -15.28 -9.97
C ALA A 110 14.85 -14.23 -10.71
N ALA A 111 13.78 -14.64 -11.41
CA ALA A 111 12.85 -13.72 -12.06
C ALA A 111 11.99 -12.94 -11.05
N VAL A 112 11.55 -13.59 -9.96
CA VAL A 112 10.85 -12.93 -8.85
C VAL A 112 11.75 -11.90 -8.18
N ARG A 113 13.01 -12.23 -7.87
CA ARG A 113 13.96 -11.26 -7.31
C ARG A 113 14.14 -10.02 -8.20
N ARG A 114 14.24 -10.21 -9.51
CA ARG A 114 14.27 -9.07 -10.46
C ARG A 114 13.00 -8.24 -10.43
N SER A 115 11.83 -8.86 -10.31
CA SER A 115 10.56 -8.13 -10.21
C SER A 115 10.44 -7.40 -8.86
N THR A 116 11.02 -7.91 -7.79
CA THR A 116 11.09 -7.23 -6.48
C THR A 116 11.94 -5.96 -6.57
N LEU A 117 13.08 -6.00 -7.27
CA LEU A 117 13.88 -4.79 -7.53
C LEU A 117 13.09 -3.76 -8.36
N MET A 118 12.43 -4.17 -9.44
CA MET A 118 11.59 -3.28 -10.25
C MET A 118 10.43 -2.68 -9.46
N ARG A 119 9.79 -3.46 -8.57
CA ARG A 119 8.77 -2.97 -7.64
C ARG A 119 9.34 -1.92 -6.70
N ASN A 120 10.49 -2.20 -6.09
CA ASN A 120 11.14 -1.29 -5.16
C ASN A 120 11.49 0.06 -5.82
N ASP A 121 11.90 0.02 -7.09
CA ASP A 121 12.22 1.20 -7.90
C ASP A 121 10.98 1.88 -8.51
N ALA A 122 9.77 1.42 -8.19
CA ALA A 122 8.52 1.89 -8.80
C ALA A 122 8.49 1.80 -10.34
N ASN A 123 9.28 0.89 -10.92
CA ASN A 123 9.42 0.76 -12.37
C ASN A 123 8.26 -0.04 -12.97
N TYR A 124 7.08 0.59 -13.09
CA TYR A 124 5.88 -0.04 -13.66
C TYR A 124 6.09 -0.56 -15.09
N VAL A 125 6.86 0.15 -15.91
CA VAL A 125 7.15 -0.22 -17.31
C VAL A 125 8.00 -1.49 -17.38
N GLY A 126 8.99 -1.64 -16.49
CA GLY A 126 9.80 -2.85 -16.38
C GLY A 126 9.08 -4.00 -15.70
N LEU A 127 8.23 -3.71 -14.72
CA LEU A 127 7.53 -4.70 -13.90
C LEU A 127 6.36 -5.37 -14.64
N ALA A 128 5.68 -4.66 -15.54
CA ALA A 128 4.49 -5.16 -16.22
C ALA A 128 4.75 -6.33 -17.18
N PRO A 129 5.75 -6.28 -18.09
CA PRO A 129 6.01 -7.35 -19.03
C PRO A 129 6.27 -8.71 -18.34
N GLY A 130 5.49 -9.73 -18.72
CA GLY A 130 5.67 -11.09 -18.24
C GLY A 130 5.21 -11.35 -16.79
N MET A 131 4.58 -10.38 -16.11
CA MET A 131 4.10 -10.56 -14.74
C MET A 131 3.07 -11.70 -14.62
N ALA A 132 2.14 -11.80 -15.58
CA ALA A 132 1.14 -12.86 -15.58
C ALA A 132 1.76 -14.26 -15.69
N ASP A 133 2.78 -14.43 -16.54
CA ASP A 133 3.49 -15.69 -16.69
C ASP A 133 4.36 -16.00 -15.46
N LEU A 134 5.00 -14.98 -14.88
CA LEU A 134 5.76 -15.15 -13.64
C LEU A 134 4.86 -15.61 -12.48
N LEU A 135 3.65 -15.08 -12.37
CA LEU A 135 2.66 -15.54 -11.38
C LEU A 135 2.31 -17.01 -11.60
N ARG A 136 2.01 -17.42 -12.85
CA ARG A 136 1.69 -18.82 -13.17
C ARG A 136 2.85 -19.76 -12.85
N ASP A 137 4.05 -19.39 -13.29
CA ASP A 137 5.27 -20.15 -13.05
C ASP A 137 5.55 -20.32 -11.55
N ALA A 138 5.43 -19.26 -10.77
CA ALA A 138 5.64 -19.30 -9.32
C ALA A 138 4.53 -20.10 -8.61
N PHE A 139 3.28 -19.96 -9.04
CA PHE A 139 2.14 -20.69 -8.47
C PHE A 139 2.29 -22.20 -8.66
N TYR A 140 2.86 -22.66 -9.77
CA TYR A 140 3.12 -24.08 -9.97
C TYR A 140 3.92 -24.71 -8.81
N TYR A 141 4.91 -23.98 -8.29
CA TYR A 141 5.79 -24.48 -7.22
C TYR A 141 5.24 -24.30 -5.81
N GLN A 142 4.18 -23.50 -5.62
CA GLN A 142 3.53 -23.24 -4.32
C GLN A 142 4.53 -22.85 -3.22
N GLY A 143 5.59 -22.13 -3.59
CA GLY A 143 6.68 -21.75 -2.69
C GLY A 143 6.63 -20.28 -2.30
N PRO A 144 7.61 -19.85 -1.46
CA PRO A 144 7.85 -18.45 -1.15
C PRO A 144 7.90 -17.53 -2.37
N GLU A 145 8.46 -18.00 -3.48
CA GLU A 145 8.51 -17.27 -4.75
C GLU A 145 7.13 -16.78 -5.23
N PHE A 146 6.05 -17.50 -4.93
CA PHE A 146 4.71 -17.06 -5.31
C PHE A 146 4.19 -15.95 -4.40
N VAL A 147 4.45 -16.02 -3.09
CA VAL A 147 4.02 -14.99 -2.13
C VAL A 147 4.67 -13.65 -2.50
N GLU A 148 5.97 -13.67 -2.83
CA GLU A 148 6.71 -12.50 -3.28
C GLU A 148 6.24 -12.01 -4.66
N ALA A 149 6.04 -12.91 -5.63
CA ALA A 149 5.48 -12.54 -6.94
C ALA A 149 4.09 -11.90 -6.81
N ALA A 150 3.23 -12.42 -5.93
CA ALA A 150 1.92 -11.86 -5.63
C ALA A 150 2.03 -10.47 -4.98
N PHE A 151 3.00 -10.26 -4.08
CA PHE A 151 3.27 -8.94 -3.50
C PHE A 151 3.63 -7.90 -4.58
N ASN A 152 4.48 -8.29 -5.53
CA ASN A 152 4.93 -7.47 -6.65
C ASN A 152 3.79 -7.20 -7.66
N ALA A 153 3.03 -8.23 -8.02
CA ALA A 153 1.87 -8.10 -8.90
C ALA A 153 0.76 -7.23 -8.29
N ARG A 154 0.50 -7.36 -6.98
CA ARG A 154 -0.45 -6.52 -6.25
C ARG A 154 -0.05 -5.05 -6.33
N PHE A 155 1.24 -4.75 -6.13
CA PHE A 155 1.76 -3.39 -6.26
C PHE A 155 1.52 -2.83 -7.67
N LEU A 156 1.85 -3.62 -8.70
CA LEU A 156 1.64 -3.27 -10.09
C LEU A 156 0.17 -2.96 -10.39
N VAL A 157 -0.74 -3.92 -10.16
CA VAL A 157 -2.14 -3.77 -10.57
C VAL A 157 -2.87 -2.69 -9.75
N LYS A 158 -2.52 -2.51 -8.47
CA LYS A 158 -3.01 -1.38 -7.67
C LYS A 158 -2.49 -0.07 -8.24
N GLY A 159 -1.21 0.04 -8.55
CA GLY A 159 -0.60 1.27 -9.05
C GLY A 159 -1.15 1.72 -10.41
N VAL A 160 -1.57 0.78 -11.28
CA VAL A 160 -2.03 1.09 -12.64
C VAL A 160 -3.54 1.18 -12.83
N GLY A 161 -4.37 0.64 -11.93
CA GLY A 161 -5.82 0.89 -12.09
C GLY A 161 -6.80 0.06 -11.32
N TYR A 162 -6.34 -1.03 -10.73
CA TYR A 162 -7.21 -2.18 -10.54
C TYR A 162 -7.13 -2.65 -9.08
N PRO A 163 -7.68 -1.87 -8.13
CA PRO A 163 -7.67 -2.21 -6.71
C PRO A 163 -8.41 -3.52 -6.39
N ASP A 164 -9.48 -3.83 -7.15
CA ASP A 164 -10.18 -5.11 -7.01
C ASP A 164 -9.28 -6.29 -7.39
N LEU A 165 -8.55 -6.16 -8.50
CA LEU A 165 -7.58 -7.17 -8.92
C LEU A 165 -6.40 -7.25 -7.93
N ALA A 166 -5.99 -6.12 -7.34
CA ALA A 166 -4.96 -6.10 -6.30
C ALA A 166 -5.40 -6.93 -5.07
N THR A 167 -6.68 -6.81 -4.70
CA THR A 167 -7.26 -7.61 -3.61
C THR A 167 -7.28 -9.10 -3.95
N THR A 168 -7.65 -9.46 -5.19
CA THR A 168 -7.59 -10.85 -5.67
C THR A 168 -6.18 -11.43 -5.61
N VAL A 169 -5.19 -10.70 -6.15
CA VAL A 169 -3.78 -11.13 -6.15
C VAL A 169 -3.25 -11.29 -4.72
N ALA A 170 -3.52 -10.33 -3.84
CA ALA A 170 -3.11 -10.41 -2.44
C ALA A 170 -3.75 -11.61 -1.70
N GLY A 171 -5.02 -11.91 -2.01
CA GLY A 171 -5.73 -13.06 -1.46
C GLY A 171 -5.08 -14.39 -1.83
N LEU A 172 -4.70 -14.56 -3.11
CA LEU A 172 -3.99 -15.75 -3.57
C LEU A 172 -2.62 -15.89 -2.89
N GLY A 173 -1.87 -14.79 -2.74
CA GLY A 173 -0.60 -14.79 -2.00
C GLY A 173 -0.76 -15.24 -0.55
N MET A 174 -1.80 -14.77 0.14
CA MET A 174 -2.12 -15.19 1.52
C MET A 174 -2.50 -16.66 1.61
N GLN A 175 -3.23 -17.21 0.64
CA GLN A 175 -3.56 -18.63 0.63
C GLN A 175 -2.28 -19.48 0.63
N VAL A 176 -1.35 -19.21 -0.29
CA VAL A 176 -0.08 -19.94 -0.35
C VAL A 176 0.78 -19.68 0.88
N ALA A 177 0.82 -18.46 1.40
CA ALA A 177 1.57 -18.15 2.62
C ALA A 177 1.08 -18.95 3.84
N ARG A 178 -0.23 -19.19 3.95
CA ARG A 178 -0.81 -20.06 4.99
C ARG A 178 -0.44 -21.52 4.79
N ASP A 179 -0.45 -21.99 3.55
CA ASP A 179 -0.04 -23.36 3.22
C ASP A 179 1.45 -23.61 3.52
N LEU A 180 2.30 -22.57 3.42
CA LEU A 180 3.72 -22.62 3.80
C LEU A 180 3.95 -22.65 5.32
N ASP A 181 2.97 -22.21 6.12
CA ASP A 181 3.03 -22.14 7.59
C ASP A 181 4.32 -21.50 8.12
N THR A 182 4.77 -20.44 7.45
CA THR A 182 6.03 -19.73 7.77
C THR A 182 5.73 -18.28 8.15
N PRO A 183 6.01 -17.84 9.39
CA PRO A 183 5.57 -16.55 9.92
C PRO A 183 5.93 -15.33 9.07
N GLU A 184 7.17 -15.23 8.57
CA GLU A 184 7.61 -14.09 7.76
C GLU A 184 6.83 -13.99 6.42
N TRP A 185 6.48 -15.13 5.80
CA TRP A 185 5.71 -15.15 4.56
C TRP A 185 4.23 -14.84 4.79
N ILE A 186 3.66 -15.27 5.93
CA ILE A 186 2.31 -14.86 6.36
C ILE A 186 2.29 -13.35 6.60
N GLY A 187 3.31 -12.82 7.28
CA GLY A 187 3.47 -11.38 7.51
C GLY A 187 3.55 -10.59 6.19
N LEU A 188 4.40 -11.02 5.24
CA LEU A 188 4.51 -10.39 3.93
C LEU A 188 3.17 -10.42 3.16
N ALA A 189 2.45 -11.53 3.22
CA ALA A 189 1.15 -11.66 2.57
C ALA A 189 0.08 -10.77 3.23
N GLU A 190 0.09 -10.61 4.56
CA GLU A 190 -0.85 -9.71 5.23
C GLU A 190 -0.51 -8.24 4.93
N ILE A 191 0.77 -7.85 4.93
CA ILE A 191 1.21 -6.54 4.41
C ILE A 191 0.69 -6.36 2.96
N SER A 192 0.70 -7.42 2.15
CA SER A 192 0.16 -7.39 0.79
C SER A 192 -1.33 -7.05 0.77
N ARG A 193 -2.12 -7.74 1.61
CA ARG A 193 -3.55 -7.51 1.78
C ARG A 193 -3.85 -6.12 2.30
N LEU A 194 -3.15 -5.67 3.34
CA LEU A 194 -3.35 -4.35 3.94
C LEU A 194 -3.13 -3.22 2.92
N ASN A 195 -2.07 -3.24 2.09
CA ASN A 195 -1.97 -2.18 1.07
C ASN A 195 -2.99 -2.34 -0.06
N ALA A 196 -3.61 -3.50 -0.27
CA ALA A 196 -4.70 -3.63 -1.24
C ALA A 196 -6.04 -3.08 -0.70
N MET A 197 -6.18 -2.95 0.63
CA MET A 197 -7.42 -2.49 1.24
C MET A 197 -7.72 -1.01 0.92
N PRO A 198 -9.00 -0.68 0.68
CA PRO A 198 -9.41 0.71 0.56
C PRO A 198 -9.43 1.37 1.95
N PRO A 199 -9.17 2.69 2.04
CA PRO A 199 -9.05 3.39 3.32
C PRO A 199 -10.28 3.32 4.23
N GLU A 200 -11.46 3.12 3.64
CA GLU A 200 -12.72 2.93 4.36
C GLU A 200 -12.68 1.72 5.31
N ASN A 201 -11.74 0.79 5.10
CA ASN A 201 -11.53 -0.40 5.91
C ASN A 201 -10.44 -0.24 6.99
N ALA A 202 -10.05 0.98 7.36
CA ALA A 202 -9.00 1.23 8.36
C ALA A 202 -9.15 0.40 9.65
N GLU A 203 -10.37 0.30 10.21
CA GLU A 203 -10.60 -0.49 11.42
C GLU A 203 -10.38 -2.01 11.21
N LEU A 204 -10.72 -2.54 10.04
CA LEU A 204 -10.41 -3.93 9.70
C LEU A 204 -8.90 -4.11 9.50
N ALA A 205 -8.25 -3.18 8.81
CA ALA A 205 -6.81 -3.19 8.57
C ALA A 205 -6.03 -3.20 9.90
N ARG A 206 -6.43 -2.36 10.85
CA ARG A 206 -5.88 -2.30 12.22
C ARG A 206 -5.98 -3.66 12.92
N ARG A 207 -7.18 -4.26 12.96
CA ARG A 207 -7.39 -5.56 13.62
C ARG A 207 -6.58 -6.69 12.99
N LEU A 208 -6.47 -6.72 11.66
CA LEU A 208 -5.68 -7.73 10.96
C LEU A 208 -4.18 -7.55 11.19
N ALA A 209 -3.68 -6.31 11.14
CA ALA A 209 -2.29 -6.00 11.47
C ALA A 209 -1.95 -6.47 12.89
N MET A 210 -2.81 -6.14 13.88
CA MET A 210 -2.66 -6.56 15.27
C MET A 210 -2.65 -8.08 15.43
N HIS A 211 -3.63 -8.76 14.82
CA HIS A 211 -3.77 -10.22 14.92
C HIS A 211 -2.54 -10.92 14.35
N THR A 212 -2.14 -10.59 13.11
CA THR A 212 -0.98 -11.21 12.47
C THR A 212 0.31 -10.89 13.21
N ALA A 213 0.50 -9.66 13.70
CA ALA A 213 1.65 -9.31 14.52
C ALA A 213 1.71 -10.16 15.81
N SER A 214 0.59 -10.31 16.51
CA SER A 214 0.49 -11.14 17.72
C SER A 214 0.82 -12.61 17.45
N ASP A 215 0.37 -13.16 16.33
CA ASP A 215 0.66 -14.56 15.95
C ASP A 215 2.16 -14.78 15.67
N MET A 216 2.85 -13.73 15.20
CA MET A 216 4.27 -13.76 14.87
C MET A 216 5.21 -13.62 16.09
N GLN A 217 4.68 -13.31 17.29
CA GLN A 217 5.51 -12.99 18.47
C GLN A 217 6.52 -14.09 18.82
N SER A 218 6.15 -15.36 18.64
CA SER A 218 7.02 -16.50 18.90
C SER A 218 8.17 -16.66 17.90
N ALA A 219 8.07 -16.02 16.72
CA ALA A 219 9.01 -16.12 15.62
C ALA A 219 10.01 -14.95 15.55
N LEU A 220 9.96 -14.00 16.49
CA LEU A 220 10.80 -12.78 16.51
C LEU A 220 12.29 -13.05 16.83
N THR A 221 12.73 -14.30 16.80
CA THR A 221 14.16 -14.65 16.77
C THR A 221 14.76 -14.51 15.37
N SER A 222 13.92 -14.55 14.32
CA SER A 222 14.34 -14.36 12.93
C SER A 222 14.30 -12.89 12.52
N VAL A 223 15.35 -12.40 11.88
CA VAL A 223 15.42 -11.04 11.32
C VAL A 223 14.27 -10.79 10.33
N ASP A 224 14.00 -11.74 9.44
CA ASP A 224 12.94 -11.62 8.42
C ASP A 224 11.55 -11.50 9.06
N ALA A 225 11.30 -12.30 10.11
CA ALA A 225 10.05 -12.23 10.87
C ALA A 225 9.90 -10.90 11.60
N ARG A 226 10.98 -10.39 12.20
CA ARG A 226 11.00 -9.07 12.86
C ARG A 226 10.73 -7.93 11.87
N GLN A 227 11.28 -8.01 10.66
CA GLN A 227 11.03 -7.01 9.62
C GLN A 227 9.57 -7.01 9.16
N ALA A 228 8.98 -8.17 8.91
CA ALA A 228 7.56 -8.26 8.58
C ALA A 228 6.65 -7.81 9.74
N TYR A 229 6.97 -8.22 10.97
CA TYR A 229 6.27 -7.81 12.19
C TYR A 229 6.25 -6.30 12.38
N GLY A 230 7.42 -5.65 12.36
CA GLY A 230 7.50 -4.21 12.52
C GLY A 230 6.77 -3.43 11.42
N ASN A 231 6.80 -3.95 10.19
CA ASN A 231 6.10 -3.37 9.06
C ASN A 231 4.56 -3.50 9.17
N LEU A 232 4.06 -4.53 9.87
CA LEU A 232 2.65 -4.65 10.27
C LEU A 232 2.28 -3.64 11.35
N LEU A 233 3.13 -3.45 12.38
CA LEU A 233 2.89 -2.45 13.43
C LEU A 233 2.77 -1.03 12.86
N CYS A 234 3.68 -0.64 11.96
CA CYS A 234 3.62 0.65 11.28
C CYS A 234 2.30 0.87 10.52
N ARG A 235 1.77 -0.19 9.88
CA ARG A 235 0.46 -0.14 9.20
C ARG A 235 -0.71 -0.11 10.18
N GLY A 236 -0.59 -0.81 11.31
CA GLY A 236 -1.51 -0.73 12.43
C GLY A 236 -1.63 0.71 12.93
N ALA A 237 -0.50 1.37 13.19
CA ALA A 237 -0.46 2.78 13.57
C ALA A 237 -1.14 3.69 12.55
N PHE A 238 -0.81 3.55 11.27
CA PHE A 238 -1.44 4.36 10.22
C PHE A 238 -2.94 4.09 10.11
N ALA A 239 -3.38 2.84 10.25
CA ALA A 239 -4.80 2.50 10.27
C ALA A 239 -5.52 3.13 11.48
N CYS A 240 -4.91 3.15 12.67
CA CYS A 240 -5.41 3.88 13.84
C CYS A 240 -5.53 5.39 13.56
N ALA A 241 -4.54 5.99 12.89
CA ALA A 241 -4.58 7.40 12.52
C ALA A 241 -5.76 7.74 11.61
N VAL A 242 -6.02 6.89 10.60
CA VAL A 242 -7.16 7.04 9.68
C VAL A 242 -8.50 6.87 10.40
N SER A 243 -8.60 6.00 11.41
CA SER A 243 -9.83 5.78 12.19
C SER A 243 -10.01 6.73 13.38
N GLY A 244 -8.99 7.54 13.72
CA GLY A 244 -9.03 8.48 14.85
C GLY A 244 -8.74 7.85 16.22
N ASP A 245 -8.11 6.67 16.27
CA ASP A 245 -7.70 6.00 17.51
C ASP A 245 -6.31 6.47 17.97
N ALA A 246 -6.27 7.55 18.73
CA ALA A 246 -5.00 8.14 19.19
C ALA A 246 -4.21 7.22 20.15
N SER A 247 -4.89 6.46 21.00
CA SER A 247 -4.24 5.47 21.88
C SER A 247 -3.55 4.39 21.08
N GLY A 248 -4.26 3.79 20.11
CA GLY A 248 -3.68 2.74 19.27
C GLY A 248 -2.53 3.25 18.40
N VAL A 249 -2.53 4.52 17.99
CA VAL A 249 -1.37 5.12 17.30
C VAL A 249 -0.11 5.04 18.16
N ALA A 250 -0.21 5.48 19.43
CA ALA A 250 0.94 5.50 20.34
C ALA A 250 1.46 4.08 20.59
N ASP A 251 0.56 3.13 20.91
CA ASP A 251 0.93 1.74 21.22
C ASP A 251 1.69 1.09 20.05
N PHE A 252 1.16 1.19 18.82
CA PHE A 252 1.80 0.61 17.64
C PHE A 252 3.14 1.28 17.32
N LEU A 253 3.24 2.61 17.43
CA LEU A 253 4.48 3.32 17.09
C LEU A 253 5.58 3.10 18.13
N ASP A 254 5.25 3.01 19.41
CA ASP A 254 6.22 2.75 20.47
C ASP A 254 6.83 1.35 20.30
N GLU A 255 5.99 0.34 20.05
CA GLU A 255 6.42 -1.03 19.79
C GLU A 255 7.26 -1.12 18.50
N ALA A 256 6.78 -0.53 17.40
CA ALA A 256 7.52 -0.49 16.14
C ALA A 256 8.88 0.20 16.29
N SER A 257 8.94 1.27 17.08
CA SER A 257 10.18 2.02 17.33
C SER A 257 11.17 1.23 18.20
N SER A 258 10.67 0.48 19.19
CA SER A 258 11.49 -0.41 20.01
C SER A 258 12.12 -1.52 19.18
N GLU A 259 11.31 -2.18 18.34
CA GLU A 259 11.80 -3.21 17.43
C GLU A 259 12.79 -2.66 16.40
N ALA A 260 12.46 -1.53 15.78
CA ALA A 260 13.33 -0.88 14.81
C ALA A 260 14.69 -0.52 15.41
N ARG A 261 14.74 0.10 16.60
CA ARG A 261 16.00 0.47 17.26
C ARG A 261 16.88 -0.74 17.59
N SER A 262 16.28 -1.83 18.03
CA SER A 262 17.03 -3.03 18.40
C SER A 262 17.42 -3.88 17.19
N LEU A 263 16.74 -3.74 16.06
CA LEU A 263 17.08 -4.40 14.80
C LEU A 263 18.15 -3.63 14.00
N GLY A 264 18.05 -2.30 13.98
CA GLY A 264 18.85 -1.43 13.10
C GLY A 264 18.27 -1.32 11.69
N ASP A 265 18.85 -0.43 10.88
CA ASP A 265 18.52 -0.33 9.45
C ASP A 265 19.24 -1.43 8.67
N SER A 266 18.60 -1.92 7.61
CA SER A 266 19.21 -2.84 6.65
C SER A 266 19.91 -2.06 5.54
N GLU A 267 21.09 -2.54 5.11
CA GLU A 267 21.85 -1.95 4.01
C GLU A 267 21.27 -2.29 2.62
N ASP A 268 20.62 -3.44 2.49
CA ASP A 268 20.13 -4.01 1.22
C ASP A 268 18.60 -4.05 1.11
N GLY A 269 17.90 -3.48 2.10
CA GLY A 269 16.44 -3.44 2.22
C GLY A 269 15.80 -4.66 2.88
N GLY A 270 16.58 -5.72 3.13
CA GLY A 270 16.16 -6.88 3.90
C GLY A 270 15.03 -7.70 3.26
N PHE A 271 14.31 -8.43 4.10
CA PHE A 271 13.23 -9.33 3.74
C PHE A 271 12.16 -8.63 2.89
N GLY A 272 11.95 -9.13 1.67
CA GLY A 272 10.97 -8.59 0.70
C GLY A 272 11.23 -7.15 0.23
N LEU A 273 12.40 -6.58 0.54
CA LEU A 273 12.68 -5.14 0.44
C LEU A 273 11.60 -4.33 1.19
N LEU A 274 11.29 -4.75 2.43
CA LEU A 274 10.40 -4.05 3.35
C LEU A 274 11.08 -2.87 4.04
N TRP A 275 12.42 -2.84 4.05
CA TRP A 275 13.24 -1.78 4.63
C TRP A 275 12.98 -1.50 6.10
N PHE A 276 12.40 -2.45 6.85
CA PHE A 276 12.05 -2.21 8.24
C PHE A 276 13.31 -1.99 9.09
N GLY A 277 13.28 -0.89 9.85
CA GLY A 277 14.40 -0.31 10.58
C GLY A 277 14.08 1.13 11.01
N PRO A 278 14.93 1.78 11.83
CA PRO A 278 14.69 3.11 12.38
C PRO A 278 14.28 4.16 11.35
N THR A 279 14.94 4.16 10.19
CA THR A 279 14.66 5.13 9.12
C THR A 279 13.25 4.95 8.54
N SER A 280 12.85 3.71 8.23
CA SER A 280 11.51 3.44 7.72
C SER A 280 10.42 3.75 8.74
N THR A 281 10.65 3.46 10.04
CA THR A 281 9.70 3.74 11.11
C THR A 281 9.48 5.25 11.27
N ALA A 282 10.54 6.06 11.15
CA ALA A 282 10.41 7.51 11.14
C ALA A 282 9.56 8.02 9.96
N ILE A 283 9.68 7.44 8.77
CA ILE A 283 8.82 7.78 7.62
C ILE A 283 7.34 7.45 7.91
N TRP A 284 7.08 6.32 8.58
CA TRP A 284 5.72 5.98 9.02
C TRP A 284 5.20 6.96 10.09
N GLN A 285 6.03 7.40 11.02
CA GLN A 285 5.66 8.43 12.00
C GLN A 285 5.28 9.75 11.30
N VAL A 286 6.04 10.18 10.30
CA VAL A 286 5.67 11.36 9.47
C VAL A 286 4.31 11.15 8.80
N SER A 287 4.05 9.96 8.23
CA SER A 287 2.76 9.63 7.60
C SER A 287 1.60 9.70 8.58
N VAL A 288 1.81 9.16 9.78
CA VAL A 288 0.82 9.15 10.86
C VAL A 288 0.54 10.58 11.33
N ALA A 289 1.58 11.37 11.60
CA ALA A 289 1.44 12.77 12.02
C ALA A 289 0.69 13.61 10.96
N ALA A 290 1.03 13.43 9.68
CA ALA A 290 0.33 14.06 8.57
C ALA A 290 -1.16 13.69 8.51
N GLU A 291 -1.49 12.39 8.71
CA GLU A 291 -2.87 11.92 8.74
C GLU A 291 -3.65 12.50 9.94
N LEU A 292 -3.01 12.63 11.11
CA LEU A 292 -3.58 13.26 12.30
C LEU A 292 -3.73 14.79 12.15
N GLY A 293 -3.04 15.39 11.18
CA GLY A 293 -3.03 16.83 10.94
C GLY A 293 -2.02 17.58 11.81
N ASP A 294 -1.08 16.88 12.43
CA ASP A 294 0.00 17.46 13.23
C ASP A 294 1.21 17.78 12.32
N SER A 295 1.16 18.97 11.72
CA SER A 295 2.20 19.40 10.78
C SER A 295 3.53 19.70 11.47
N ASP A 296 3.50 20.14 12.73
CA ASP A 296 4.71 20.45 13.48
C ASP A 296 5.46 19.16 13.84
N GLU A 297 4.75 18.13 14.31
CA GLU A 297 5.33 16.82 14.56
C GLU A 297 5.86 16.17 13.29
N ALA A 298 5.10 16.21 12.19
CA ALA A 298 5.55 15.68 10.90
C ALA A 298 6.87 16.33 10.44
N VAL A 299 7.02 17.65 10.58
CA VAL A 299 8.25 18.37 10.23
C VAL A 299 9.39 18.04 11.20
N ASN A 300 9.11 17.95 12.51
CA ASN A 300 10.11 17.62 13.51
C ASN A 300 10.71 16.23 13.28
N VAL A 301 9.88 15.22 13.07
CA VAL A 301 10.33 13.85 12.75
C VAL A 301 11.08 13.83 11.43
N ALA A 302 10.56 14.49 10.38
CA ALA A 302 11.20 14.50 9.06
C ALA A 302 12.62 15.09 9.07
N ARG A 303 12.92 16.07 9.93
CA ARG A 303 14.27 16.65 10.08
C ARG A 303 15.30 15.65 10.61
N GLY A 304 14.86 14.61 11.32
CA GLY A 304 15.73 13.57 11.87
C GLY A 304 16.00 12.40 10.91
N ILE A 305 15.39 12.39 9.72
CA ILE A 305 15.54 11.30 8.75
C ILE A 305 16.75 11.59 7.85
N GLU A 306 17.76 10.74 7.92
CA GLU A 306 18.92 10.78 7.03
C GLU A 306 18.73 9.77 5.87
N GLY A 307 18.97 10.18 4.62
CA GLY A 307 18.95 9.28 3.44
C GLY A 307 17.82 9.55 2.41
N PRO A 308 17.65 8.67 1.39
CA PRO A 308 16.75 8.90 0.26
C PRO A 308 15.28 8.60 0.61
N VAL A 309 14.63 9.53 1.32
CA VAL A 309 13.23 9.43 1.80
C VAL A 309 12.23 9.12 0.68
N ARG A 310 12.42 9.68 -0.51
CA ARG A 310 11.44 9.60 -1.62
C ARG A 310 11.33 8.21 -2.25
N SER A 311 12.45 7.52 -2.44
CA SER A 311 12.45 6.14 -2.97
C SER A 311 11.87 5.17 -1.95
N LEU A 312 12.17 5.38 -0.67
CA LEU A 312 11.68 4.54 0.41
C LEU A 312 10.17 4.71 0.64
N ALA A 313 9.65 5.95 0.61
CA ALA A 313 8.21 6.20 0.73
C ALA A 313 7.38 5.50 -0.35
N HIS A 314 7.85 5.51 -1.61
CA HIS A 314 7.17 4.81 -2.70
C HIS A 314 7.21 3.28 -2.52
N SER A 315 8.34 2.72 -2.05
CA SER A 315 8.45 1.28 -1.77
C SER A 315 7.53 0.84 -0.63
N LEU A 316 7.33 1.71 0.37
CA LEU A 316 6.42 1.49 1.50
C LEU A 316 4.93 1.66 1.15
N GLY A 317 4.61 2.20 -0.03
CA GLY A 317 3.24 2.47 -0.48
C GLY A 317 2.64 3.73 0.16
N LEU A 318 3.48 4.69 0.55
CA LEU A 318 3.16 5.96 1.18
C LEU A 318 3.21 7.13 0.18
N ASP A 319 2.71 6.91 -1.04
CA ASP A 319 2.83 7.86 -2.16
C ASP A 319 2.25 9.26 -1.85
N SER A 320 1.36 9.37 -0.85
CA SER A 320 0.81 10.64 -0.37
C SER A 320 1.82 11.57 0.32
N LEU A 321 3.03 11.10 0.63
CA LEU A 321 4.10 11.91 1.24
C LEU A 321 5.02 12.63 0.23
N THR A 322 4.79 12.51 -1.08
CA THR A 322 5.74 12.98 -2.11
C THR A 322 5.40 14.32 -2.77
N VAL A 323 4.69 15.21 -2.06
CA VAL A 323 4.45 16.59 -2.51
C VAL A 323 5.63 17.48 -2.15
#